data_AF-A0A7C8EJG4-F1
#
_entry.id   AF-A0A7C8EJG4-F1
#
_cell.length_a   1.000
_cell.length_b   1.000
_cell.length_c   1.000
_cell.angle_alpha   90.00
_cell.angle_beta   90.00
_cell.angle_gamma   90.00
#
_symmetry.space_group_name_H-M   'P 1'
#
loop_
_entity.id
_entity.type
_entity.pdbx_description
1 polymer ?
#
loop_
_entity_poly.entity_id
_entity_poly.type
_entity_poly.pdbx_seq_one_letter_code
_entity_poly.pdbx_strand_id
1 'polypeptide(L)' 'MHELAIAQSLLEIIVDESKRHGLERINKVRLQIGKFAAVVPESLTFCFDLVSRDTVASGALIEIETVGITARCEKC' A
#
# COMPACT_ATOMS: atom_id res chain seq x y z
N MET A 1 8.14 2.15 -13.90
CA MET A 1 7.88 1.11 -12.87
C MET A 1 6.46 1.30 -12.38
N HIS A 2 5.64 0.25 -12.41
CA HIS A 2 4.22 0.37 -12.03
C HIS A 2 4.05 0.32 -10.50
N GLU A 3 4.97 -0.32 -9.78
CA GLU A 3 5.02 -0.37 -8.31
C GLU A 3 5.32 0.99 -7.68
N LEU A 4 6.12 1.83 -8.34
CA LEU A 4 6.36 3.20 -7.87
C LEU A 4 5.08 4.04 -7.89
N ALA A 5 4.26 3.92 -8.94
CA ALA A 5 2.99 4.61 -9.05
C ALA A 5 1.99 4.12 -7.97
N ILE A 6 1.99 2.81 -7.69
CA ILE A 6 1.18 2.23 -6.60
C ILE A 6 1.64 2.78 -5.25
N ALA A 7 2.95 2.81 -4.98
CA ALA A 7 3.51 3.34 -3.74
C ALA A 7 3.18 4.83 -3.54
N GLN A 8 3.26 5.64 -4.60
CA GLN A 8 2.88 7.06 -4.57
C GLN A 8 1.39 7.23 -4.25
N SER A 9 0.53 6.49 -4.94
CA SER A 9 -0.93 6.53 -4.71
C SER A 9 -1.27 6.12 -3.27
N LEU A 10 -0.59 5.09 -2.75
CA LEU A 10 -0.75 4.65 -1.36
C LEU A 10 -0.33 5.74 -0.37
N LEU A 11 0.81 6.40 -0.60
CA LEU A 11 1.29 7.48 0.25
C LEU A 11 0.32 8.66 0.27
N GLU A 12 -0.23 9.04 -0.88
CA GLU A 12 -1.23 10.12 -0.97
C GLU A 12 -2.45 9.82 -0.10
N ILE A 13 -2.98 8.59 -0.18
CA ILE A 13 -4.10 8.14 0.66
C ILE A 13 -3.72 8.23 2.15
N ILE A 14 -2.53 7.75 2.52
CA ILE A 14 -2.06 7.77 3.91
C ILE A 14 -1.94 9.21 4.42
N VAL A 15 -1.37 10.13 3.64
CA VAL A 15 -1.18 11.53 4.04
C VAL A 15 -2.52 12.24 4.19
N ASP A 16 -3.45 12.03 3.26
CA ASP A 16 -4.80 12.61 3.33
C ASP A 16 -5.55 12.12 4.58
N GLU A 17 -5.54 10.81 4.83
CA GLU A 17 -6.21 10.23 5.99
C GLU A 17 -5.52 10.64 7.30
N SER A 18 -4.19 10.74 7.31
CA SER A 18 -3.45 11.24 8.48
C SER A 18 -3.85 12.67 8.85
N LYS A 19 -4.03 13.55 7.84
CA LYS A 19 -4.51 14.93 8.09
C LYS A 19 -5.93 14.95 8.65
N ARG A 20 -6.82 14.08 8.14
CA ARG A 20 -8.22 13.99 8.61
C ARG A 20 -8.32 13.54 10.07
N HIS A 21 -7.45 12.64 10.49
CA HIS A 21 -7.44 12.09 11.86
C HIS A 21 -6.43 12.77 12.80
N GLY A 22 -5.69 13.76 12.33
CA GLY A 22 -4.65 14.43 13.12
C GLY A 22 -3.49 13.50 13.50
N LEU A 23 -3.16 12.53 12.66
CA LEU A 23 -2.05 11.60 12.88
C LEU A 23 -0.73 12.25 12.45
N GLU A 24 0.23 12.30 13.37
CA GLU A 24 1.57 12.82 13.09
C GLU A 24 2.53 11.72 12.61
N ARG A 25 2.18 10.45 12.85
CA ARG A 25 3.02 9.30 12.52
C ARG A 25 2.22 8.03 12.25
N ILE A 26 2.63 7.29 11.22
CA ILE A 26 2.15 5.96 10.89
C ILE A 26 3.22 4.93 11.21
N ASN A 27 2.87 3.93 12.02
CA ASN A 27 3.82 2.88 12.42
C ASN A 27 3.72 1.63 11.54
N LYS A 28 2.54 1.36 10.96
CA LYS A 28 2.27 0.16 10.18
C LYS A 28 1.20 0.42 9.12
N VAL A 29 1.41 -0.12 7.93
CA VAL A 29 0.44 -0.15 6.84
C VAL A 29 0.21 -1.61 6.47
N ARG A 30 -1.04 -2.06 6.53
CA ARG A 30 -1.43 -3.42 6.13
C ARG A 30 -2.09 -3.38 4.75
N LEU A 31 -1.60 -4.20 3.84
CA LEU A 31 -2.09 -4.29 2.47
C LEU A 31 -2.52 -5.72 2.17
N GLN A 32 -3.68 -5.86 1.53
CA GLN A 32 -4.10 -7.11 0.93
C GLN A 32 -3.87 -7.03 -0.57
N ILE A 33 -3.06 -7.93 -1.12
CA ILE A 33 -2.72 -7.97 -2.54
C ILE A 33 -3.27 -9.25 -3.14
N GLY A 34 -4.17 -9.13 -4.12
CA GLY A 34 -4.71 -10.29 -4.82
C GLY A 34 -3.62 -11.01 -5.63
N LYS A 35 -3.66 -12.36 -5.65
CA LYS A 35 -2.71 -13.18 -6.44
C LYS A 35 -2.60 -12.79 -7.92
N PHE A 36 -3.63 -12.15 -8.49
CA PHE A 36 -3.67 -11.71 -9.89
C PHE A 36 -3.28 -10.24 -10.10
N ALA A 37 -2.93 -9.51 -9.04
CA ALA A 37 -2.56 -8.10 -9.14
C ALA A 37 -1.20 -7.89 -9.84
N ALA A 38 -0.41 -8.96 -10.03
CA ALA A 38 0.94 -8.93 -10.61
C ALA A 38 1.92 -7.94 -9.93
N VAL A 39 1.64 -7.59 -8.67
CA VAL A 39 2.50 -6.73 -7.86
C VAL A 39 3.58 -7.57 -7.20
N VAL A 40 4.83 -7.11 -7.27
CA VAL A 40 5.95 -7.70 -6.53
C VAL A 40 6.05 -7.03 -5.14
N PRO A 41 5.76 -7.75 -4.04
CA PRO A 41 5.71 -7.17 -2.69
C PRO A 41 7.01 -6.46 -2.28
N GLU A 42 8.15 -7.04 -2.61
CA GLU A 42 9.48 -6.50 -2.28
C GLU A 42 9.74 -5.19 -3.03
N SER A 43 9.38 -5.14 -4.33
CA SER A 43 9.48 -3.93 -5.14
C SER A 43 8.55 -2.82 -4.64
N LEU A 44 7.32 -3.17 -4.24
CA LEU A 44 6.37 -2.22 -3.67
C LEU A 44 6.89 -1.65 -2.35
N THR A 45 7.38 -2.52 -1.47
CA THR A 45 7.93 -2.12 -0.16
C THR A 45 9.13 -1.19 -0.35
N PHE A 46 10.05 -1.54 -1.25
CA PHE A 46 11.19 -0.68 -1.59
C PHE A 46 10.76 0.68 -2.16
N CYS A 47 9.81 0.68 -3.10
CA CYS A 47 9.30 1.93 -3.68
C CYS A 47 8.61 2.79 -2.63
N PHE A 48 7.86 2.18 -1.71
CA PHE A 48 7.21 2.87 -0.61
C PHE A 48 8.21 3.49 0.37
N ASP A 49 9.24 2.76 0.78
CA ASP A 49 10.31 3.27 1.63
C ASP A 49 11.06 4.44 0.99
N LEU A 50 11.13 4.47 -0.35
CA LEU A 50 11.73 5.58 -1.08
C LEU A 50 10.84 6.82 -1.07
N VAL A 51 9.55 6.67 -1.39
CA VAL A 51 8.62 7.81 -1.53
C VAL A 51 8.10 8.34 -0.20
N SER A 52 8.04 7.51 0.85
CA SER A 52 7.54 7.88 2.18
C SER A 52 8.53 8.67 3.03
N ARG A 53 9.76 8.86 2.56
CA ARG A 53 10.77 9.67 3.25
C ARG A 53 10.25 11.09 3.49
N ASP A 54 10.56 11.63 4.67
CA ASP A 54 10.15 12.97 5.09
C ASP A 54 8.61 13.18 5.13
N THR A 55 7.84 12.10 5.27
CA THR A 55 6.39 12.14 5.47
C THR A 55 5.96 11.51 6.80
N VAL A 56 4.68 11.62 7.14
CA VAL A 56 4.04 10.93 8.29
C VAL A 56 4.20 9.41 8.25
N ALA A 57 4.46 8.83 7.07
CA ALA A 57 4.66 7.39 6.87
C ALA A 57 6.13 6.96 6.86
N SER A 58 7.07 7.88 7.10
CA SER A 58 8.50 7.56 7.12
C SER A 58 8.81 6.50 8.17
N GLY A 59 9.39 5.38 7.72
CA GLY A 59 9.73 4.23 8.57
C GLY A 59 8.52 3.38 8.99
N ALA A 60 7.37 3.52 8.34
CA ALA A 60 6.22 2.65 8.58
C ALA A 60 6.50 1.22 8.09
N LEU A 61 6.11 0.21 8.88
CA LEU A 61 6.21 -1.19 8.47
C LEU A 61 5.10 -1.52 7.48
N ILE A 62 5.45 -1.94 6.26
CA ILE A 62 4.51 -2.55 5.32
C ILE A 62 4.35 -4.05 5.61
N GLU A 63 3.12 -4.46 5.86
CA GLU A 63 2.73 -5.86 6.06
C GLU A 63 1.77 -6.25 4.93
N ILE A 64 2.22 -7.15 4.04
CA ILE A 64 1.47 -7.58 2.86
C ILE A 64 0.90 -8.97 3.10
N GLU A 65 -0.41 -9.10 2.92
CA GLU A 65 -1.12 -10.37 2.88
C GLU A 65 -1.55 -10.67 1.44
N THR A 66 -1.08 -11.78 0.89
CA THR A 66 -1.50 -12.22 -0.46
C THR A 66 -2.81 -12.97 -0.37
N VAL A 67 -3.88 -12.38 -0.92
CA VAL A 67 -5.23 -12.96 -0.87
C VAL A 67 -5.56 -13.77 -2.12
N GLY A 68 -6.34 -14.84 -1.91
CA GLY A 68 -6.78 -15.74 -2.97
C GLY A 68 -7.71 -15.09 -3.98
N ILE A 69 -7.95 -15.78 -5.09
CA ILE A 69 -8.87 -15.31 -6.14
C ILE A 69 -10.26 -15.80 -5.79
N THR A 70 -11.22 -14.89 -5.90
CA THR A 70 -12.63 -15.25 -5.93
C THR A 70 -13.18 -14.87 -7.29
N ALA A 71 -14.08 -15.68 -7.82
CA ALA A 71 -14.77 -15.41 -9.06
C ALA A 71 -16.27 -15.63 -8.82
N ARG A 72 -17.09 -14.79 -9.42
CA ARG A 72 -18.54 -14.94 -9.42
C ARG A 72 -18.97 -15.26 -10.84
N CYS A 73 -19.76 -16.32 -11.01
CA CYS A 73 -20.39 -16.59 -12.28
C CYS A 73 -21.43 -15.50 -12.53
N GLU A 74 -21.38 -14.84 -13.69
CA GLU A 74 -22.42 -13.87 -14.05
C GLU A 74 -23.79 -14.53 -14.25
N LYS A 75 -23.82 -15.86 -14.38
CA LYS A 75 -25.05 -16.63 -14.65
C LYS A 75 -25.64 -17.36 -13.43
N CYS A 76 -24.91 -17.53 -12.32
CA CYS A 76 -25.42 -18.21 -11.12
C CYS A 76 -24.79 -17.67 -9.84
#